data_AF-A0A952JRQ3-F1
#
_entry.id   AF-A0A952JRQ3-F1
#
_cell.length_a   1.000
_cell.length_b   1.000
_cell.length_c   1.000
_cell.angle_alpha   90.00
_cell.angle_beta   90.00
_cell.angle_gamma   90.00
#
_symmetry.space_group_name_H-M   'P 1'
#
loop_
_entity.id
_entity.type
_entity.pdbx_description
1 polymer ?
#
loop_
_entity_poly.entity_id
_entity_poly.type
_entity_poly.pdbx_seq_one_letter_code
_entity_poly.pdbx_strand_id
1 'polypeptide(L)'
;MYDNAGQQVGTVAQVAGDKVAVAVGNNGIVVPLQALVQTEKGPALNASKAEIVESVEQSVKDNAAALNTALKVGAEVRSAGGSKVLGTVKQVGANSATLATAAGDVKMPRNVLFVSKAGLAANLTAGQFDEAVRNSQASSAPQSQ
;
A
#
# COMPACT_ATOMS: atom_id res chain seq x y z
N MET A 1 -21.02 -9.12 1.39
CA MET A 1 -20.86 -8.49 0.07
C MET A 1 -20.78 -9.62 -0.95
N TYR A 2 -21.63 -9.56 -1.98
CA TYR A 2 -21.96 -10.69 -2.85
C TYR A 2 -21.55 -10.45 -4.31
N ASP A 3 -21.56 -11.49 -5.13
CA ASP A 3 -21.44 -11.40 -6.57
C ASP A 3 -22.81 -11.42 -7.27
N ASN A 4 -22.80 -11.37 -8.60
CA ASN A 4 -24.00 -11.47 -9.43
C ASN A 4 -24.74 -12.82 -9.32
N ALA A 5 -24.06 -13.88 -8.87
CA ALA A 5 -24.64 -15.19 -8.60
C ALA A 5 -25.16 -15.33 -7.15
N GLY A 6 -25.02 -14.30 -6.32
CA GLY A 6 -25.41 -14.31 -4.92
C GLY A 6 -24.48 -15.12 -4.01
N GLN A 7 -23.26 -15.43 -4.46
CA GLN A 7 -22.17 -15.99 -3.68
C GLN A 7 -21.48 -14.89 -2.86
N GLN A 8 -21.06 -15.24 -1.64
CA GLN A 8 -20.31 -14.30 -0.81
C GLN A 8 -18.88 -14.14 -1.35
N VAL A 9 -18.53 -12.90 -1.67
CA VAL A 9 -17.22 -12.48 -2.17
C VAL A 9 -16.37 -11.90 -1.05
N GLY A 10 -17.01 -11.09 -0.19
CA GLY A 10 -16.29 -10.33 0.82
C GLY A 10 -17.18 -9.64 1.84
N THR A 11 -16.58 -8.77 2.64
CA THR A 11 -17.26 -7.94 3.63
C THR A 11 -16.96 -6.46 3.37
N VAL A 12 -17.93 -5.60 3.61
CA VAL A 12 -17.70 -4.15 3.55
C VAL A 12 -16.85 -3.78 4.77
N ALA A 13 -15.64 -3.30 4.53
CA ALA A 13 -14.71 -2.89 5.58
C ALA A 13 -14.96 -1.43 5.98
N GLN A 14 -15.16 -0.55 5.00
CA GLN A 14 -15.39 0.87 5.24
C GLN A 14 -16.20 1.51 4.10
N VAL A 15 -17.04 2.48 4.43
CA VAL A 15 -17.67 3.37 3.46
C VAL A 15 -17.12 4.78 3.66
N ALA A 16 -16.60 5.39 2.60
CA ALA A 16 -16.01 6.72 2.61
C ALA A 16 -16.56 7.53 1.43
N GLY A 17 -17.60 8.33 1.70
CA GLY A 17 -18.32 9.09 0.67
C GLY A 17 -18.90 8.16 -0.40
N ASP A 18 -18.60 8.44 -1.67
CA ASP A 18 -19.02 7.64 -2.82
C ASP A 18 -18.18 6.37 -3.06
N LYS A 19 -17.30 6.00 -2.14
CA LYS A 19 -16.42 4.83 -2.26
C LYS A 19 -16.63 3.85 -1.11
N VAL A 20 -16.59 2.57 -1.42
CA VAL A 20 -16.72 1.47 -0.46
C VAL A 20 -15.47 0.60 -0.53
N ALA A 21 -14.75 0.50 0.57
CA ALA A 21 -13.70 -0.47 0.77
C ALA A 21 -14.33 -1.82 1.13
N VAL A 22 -14.05 -2.84 0.33
CA VAL A 22 -14.53 -4.21 0.49
C VAL A 22 -13.32 -5.10 0.72
N ALA A 23 -13.33 -5.86 1.81
CA ALA A 23 -12.36 -6.91 2.06
C ALA A 23 -12.72 -8.15 1.26
N VAL A 24 -11.84 -8.57 0.36
CA VAL A 24 -11.94 -9.75 -0.49
C VAL A 24 -10.73 -10.64 -0.21
N GLY A 25 -10.93 -11.70 0.59
CA GLY A 25 -9.83 -12.51 1.10
C GLY A 25 -8.90 -11.71 2.02
N ASN A 26 -7.59 -11.72 1.75
CA ASN A 26 -6.58 -10.96 2.50
C ASN A 26 -6.34 -9.54 1.96
N ASN A 27 -7.01 -9.17 0.86
CA ASN A 27 -6.81 -7.89 0.19
C ASN A 27 -8.08 -7.05 0.23
N GLY A 28 -7.93 -5.74 0.08
CA GLY A 28 -9.04 -4.79 0.00
C GLY A 28 -9.16 -4.21 -1.41
N ILE A 29 -10.39 -4.10 -1.91
CA ILE A 29 -10.71 -3.31 -3.09
C ILE A 29 -11.55 -2.12 -2.72
N VAL A 30 -11.34 -1.00 -3.41
CA VAL A 30 -12.21 0.18 -3.28
C VAL A 30 -13.07 0.26 -4.51
N VAL A 31 -14.37 0.04 -4.34
CA VAL A 31 -15.36 0.13 -5.41
C VAL A 31 -16.22 1.38 -5.22
N PRO A 32 -16.61 2.07 -6.30
CA PRO A 32 -17.56 3.16 -6.19
C PRO A 32 -18.92 2.62 -5.74
N LEU A 33 -19.63 3.37 -4.89
CA LEU A 33 -20.96 3.00 -4.37
C LEU A 33 -21.95 2.71 -5.51
N GLN A 34 -21.83 3.44 -6.63
CA GLN A 34 -22.63 3.27 -7.84
C GLN A 34 -22.41 1.93 -8.57
N ALA A 35 -21.28 1.25 -8.34
CA ALA A 35 -21.02 -0.08 -8.87
C ALA A 35 -21.64 -1.20 -8.00
N LEU A 36 -22.09 -0.87 -6.78
CA LEU A 36 -22.76 -1.82 -5.90
C LEU A 36 -24.25 -1.86 -6.22
N VAL A 37 -24.77 -3.06 -6.45
CA VAL A 37 -26.19 -3.33 -6.63
C VAL A 37 -26.74 -3.86 -5.31
N GLN A 38 -27.81 -3.23 -4.81
CA GLN A 38 -28.49 -3.75 -3.63
C GLN A 38 -29.37 -4.94 -4.02
N THR A 39 -29.13 -6.09 -3.40
CA THR A 39 -29.93 -7.31 -3.59
C THR A 39 -30.60 -7.71 -2.28
N GLU A 40 -31.54 -8.65 -2.32
CA GLU A 40 -32.19 -9.20 -1.12
C GLU A 40 -31.21 -9.80 -0.11
N LYS A 41 -30.04 -10.27 -0.58
CA LYS A 41 -28.97 -10.80 0.29
C LYS A 41 -28.03 -9.72 0.81
N GLY A 42 -28.05 -8.52 0.23
CA GLY A 42 -27.17 -7.40 0.56
C GLY A 42 -26.46 -6.79 -0.66
N PRO A 43 -25.46 -5.91 -0.46
CA PRO A 43 -24.74 -5.27 -1.56
C PRO A 43 -23.92 -6.30 -2.36
N ALA A 44 -24.08 -6.25 -3.68
CA ALA A 44 -23.45 -7.15 -4.65
C ALA A 44 -22.70 -6.38 -5.75
N LEU A 45 -21.68 -7.00 -6.34
CA LEU A 45 -21.05 -6.52 -7.58
C LEU A 45 -21.66 -7.20 -8.80
N ASN A 46 -21.65 -6.48 -9.92
CA ASN A 46 -22.02 -6.98 -11.24
C ASN A 46 -20.88 -7.77 -11.93
N ALA A 47 -20.16 -8.57 -11.16
CA ALA A 47 -19.09 -9.45 -11.63
C ALA A 47 -19.16 -10.75 -10.83
N SER A 48 -18.68 -11.86 -11.39
CA SER A 48 -18.65 -13.13 -10.67
C SER A 48 -17.55 -13.16 -9.61
N LYS A 49 -17.71 -13.96 -8.56
CA LYS A 49 -16.69 -14.08 -7.48
C LYS A 49 -15.29 -14.36 -8.03
N ALA A 50 -15.18 -15.25 -9.01
CA ALA A 50 -13.89 -15.59 -9.63
C ALA A 50 -13.24 -14.37 -10.29
N GLU A 51 -14.00 -13.59 -11.08
CA GLU A 51 -13.49 -12.38 -11.73
C GLU A 51 -13.10 -11.29 -10.72
N ILE A 52 -13.85 -11.16 -9.62
CA ILE A 52 -13.52 -10.20 -8.58
C ILE A 52 -12.21 -10.59 -7.90
N VAL A 53 -12.06 -11.86 -7.51
CA VAL A 53 -10.83 -12.37 -6.89
C VAL A 53 -9.65 -12.21 -7.85
N GLU A 54 -9.80 -12.62 -9.11
CA GLU A 54 -8.75 -12.50 -10.12
C GLU A 54 -8.37 -11.02 -10.35
N SER A 55 -9.34 -10.11 -10.39
CA SER A 55 -9.10 -8.67 -10.48
C SER A 55 -8.36 -8.12 -9.27
N VAL A 56 -8.66 -8.61 -8.06
CA VAL A 56 -7.94 -8.24 -6.84
C VAL A 56 -6.50 -8.73 -6.92
N GLU A 57 -6.28 -9.99 -7.27
CA GLU A 57 -4.95 -10.57 -7.42
C GLU A 57 -4.15 -9.87 -8.51
N GLN A 58 -4.77 -9.54 -9.63
CA GLN A 58 -4.17 -8.77 -10.71
C GLN A 58 -3.80 -7.37 -10.23
N SER A 59 -4.69 -6.68 -9.50
CA SER A 59 -4.40 -5.37 -8.90
C SER A 59 -3.22 -5.42 -7.92
N VAL A 60 -3.10 -6.49 -7.14
CA VAL A 60 -1.94 -6.71 -6.26
C VAL A 60 -0.66 -6.90 -7.07
N LYS A 61 -0.71 -7.69 -8.15
CA LYS A 61 0.44 -7.89 -9.06
C LYS A 61 0.85 -6.58 -9.74
N ASP A 62 -0.11 -5.82 -10.26
CA ASP A 62 0.11 -4.52 -10.89
C ASP A 62 0.69 -3.50 -9.90
N ASN A 63 0.16 -3.43 -8.67
CA ASN A 63 0.72 -2.59 -7.62
C ASN A 63 2.15 -3.01 -7.25
N ALA A 64 2.42 -4.31 -7.15
CA ALA A 64 3.76 -4.82 -6.88
C ALA A 64 4.73 -4.51 -8.03
N ALA A 65 4.28 -4.61 -9.28
CA ALA A 65 5.06 -4.28 -10.47
C ALA A 65 5.32 -2.76 -10.57
N ALA A 66 4.31 -1.94 -10.32
CA ALA A 66 4.45 -0.48 -10.25
C ALA A 66 5.41 -0.08 -9.13
N LEU A 67 5.29 -0.70 -7.95
CA LEU A 67 6.22 -0.49 -6.85
C LEU A 67 7.63 -0.92 -7.24
N ASN A 68 7.82 -2.08 -7.87
CA ASN A 68 9.14 -2.53 -8.32
C ASN A 68 9.76 -1.57 -9.35
N THR A 69 8.95 -1.08 -10.29
CA THR A 69 9.36 -0.11 -11.30
C THR A 69 9.76 1.23 -10.69
N ALA A 70 9.02 1.69 -9.68
CA ALA A 70 9.31 2.92 -8.95
C ALA A 70 10.49 2.75 -7.96
N LEU A 71 10.62 1.57 -7.37
CA LEU A 71 11.62 1.21 -6.37
C LEU A 71 12.92 0.80 -7.05
N LYS A 72 13.63 1.80 -7.55
CA LYS A 72 14.98 1.68 -8.10
C LYS A 72 15.98 2.46 -7.26
N VAL A 73 17.24 2.07 -7.31
CA VAL A 73 18.32 2.87 -6.73
C VAL A 73 18.31 4.27 -7.35
N GLY A 74 18.42 5.30 -6.51
CA GLY A 74 18.27 6.71 -6.90
C GLY A 74 16.82 7.23 -6.90
N ALA A 75 15.80 6.40 -6.61
CA ALA A 75 14.43 6.88 -6.51
C ALA A 75 14.21 7.73 -5.24
N GLU A 76 13.56 8.87 -5.37
CA GLU A 76 13.15 9.68 -4.23
C GLU A 76 11.89 9.09 -3.58
N VAL A 77 11.95 8.85 -2.27
CA VAL A 77 10.80 8.40 -1.48
C VAL A 77 10.21 9.60 -0.75
N ARG A 78 8.91 9.82 -0.90
CA ARG A 78 8.17 10.92 -0.27
C ARG A 78 7.33 10.45 0.92
N SER A 79 6.87 11.38 1.75
CA SER A 79 5.94 11.10 2.85
C SER A 79 4.55 10.69 2.35
N ALA A 80 3.68 10.19 3.25
CA ALA A 80 2.34 9.71 2.92
C ALA A 80 1.43 10.74 2.22
N GLY A 81 1.77 12.03 2.31
CA GLY A 81 1.08 13.13 1.61
C GLY A 81 1.80 13.63 0.35
N GLY A 82 2.93 13.03 -0.03
CA GLY A 82 3.76 13.46 -1.16
C GLY A 82 4.46 14.82 -0.97
N SER A 83 4.30 15.46 0.19
CA SER A 83 4.70 16.86 0.42
C SER A 83 6.19 17.04 0.70
N LYS A 84 6.89 15.99 1.15
CA LYS A 84 8.31 16.05 1.51
C LYS A 84 9.03 14.79 1.05
N VAL A 85 10.22 14.96 0.46
CA VAL A 85 11.16 13.85 0.20
C VAL A 85 11.78 13.43 1.53
N LEU A 86 11.59 12.17 1.89
CA LEU A 86 12.12 11.54 3.09
C LEU A 86 13.57 11.11 2.89
N GLY A 87 13.89 10.59 1.70
CA GLY A 87 15.23 10.18 1.32
C GLY A 87 15.26 9.56 -0.08
N THR A 88 16.42 9.03 -0.44
CA THR A 88 16.68 8.43 -1.75
C THR A 88 17.02 6.96 -1.59
N VAL A 89 16.44 6.09 -2.41
CA VAL A 89 16.72 4.65 -2.38
C VAL A 89 18.19 4.40 -2.69
N LYS A 90 18.94 3.92 -1.71
CA LYS A 90 20.34 3.51 -1.85
C LYS A 90 20.46 2.06 -2.30
N GLN A 91 19.59 1.19 -1.79
CA GLN A 91 19.59 -0.24 -2.13
C GLN A 91 18.17 -0.79 -2.14
N VAL A 92 17.88 -1.66 -3.11
CA VAL A 92 16.61 -2.37 -3.21
C VAL A 92 16.85 -3.83 -2.85
N GLY A 93 16.22 -4.30 -1.78
CA GLY A 93 16.20 -5.71 -1.40
C GLY A 93 14.86 -6.38 -1.76
N ALA A 94 14.80 -7.70 -1.61
CA ALA A 94 13.62 -8.49 -1.93
C ALA A 94 12.37 -8.02 -1.16
N ASN A 95 12.49 -7.83 0.15
CA ASN A 95 11.37 -7.48 1.04
C ASN A 95 11.48 -6.08 1.67
N SER A 96 12.59 -5.38 1.45
CA SER A 96 12.88 -4.06 2.03
C SER A 96 13.79 -3.23 1.13
N ALA A 97 13.76 -1.92 1.25
CA ALA A 97 14.67 -1.01 0.59
C ALA A 97 15.42 -0.15 1.62
N THR A 98 16.69 0.10 1.38
CA THR A 98 17.49 1.03 2.19
C THR A 98 17.41 2.40 1.55
N LEU A 99 16.94 3.39 2.30
CA LEU A 99 16.92 4.79 1.91
C LEU A 99 18.10 5.51 2.55
N ALA A 100 18.87 6.23 1.76
CA ALA A 100 19.80 7.24 2.23
C ALA A 100 19.03 8.52 2.57
N THR A 101 19.21 9.00 3.79
CA THR A 101 18.63 10.26 4.27
C THR A 101 19.75 11.16 4.80
N ALA A 102 19.46 12.45 4.99
CA ALA A 102 20.44 13.38 5.56
C ALA A 102 20.91 13.00 6.97
N ALA A 103 20.08 12.25 7.71
CA ALA A 103 20.39 11.81 9.06
C ALA A 103 21.07 10.43 9.08
N GLY A 104 20.91 9.59 8.05
CA GLY A 104 21.52 8.26 7.96
C GLY A 104 20.77 7.31 7.04
N ASP A 105 21.28 6.09 6.89
CA ASP A 105 20.64 5.03 6.12
C ASP A 105 19.49 4.39 6.92
N VAL A 106 18.31 4.25 6.31
CA VAL A 106 17.12 3.66 6.94
C VAL A 106 16.58 2.53 6.09
N LYS A 107 16.40 1.37 6.71
CA LYS A 107 15.81 0.19 6.04
C LYS A 107 14.29 0.23 6.20
N MET A 108 13.59 0.40 5.08
CA MET A 108 12.13 0.39 5.05
C MET A 108 11.58 -0.90 4.44
N PRO A 109 10.58 -1.54 5.07
CA PRO A 109 9.90 -2.67 4.47
C PRO A 109 9.10 -2.23 3.24
N ARG A 110 9.03 -3.08 2.21
CA ARG A 110 8.29 -2.74 0.98
C ARG A 110 6.79 -2.54 1.22
N ASN A 111 6.23 -3.16 2.26
CA ASN A 111 4.82 -3.03 2.62
C ASN A 111 4.43 -1.62 3.10
N VAL A 112 5.39 -0.79 3.54
CA VAL A 112 5.11 0.62 3.86
C VAL A 112 5.35 1.54 2.68
N LEU A 113 5.90 1.03 1.56
CA LEU A 113 6.18 1.81 0.36
C LEU A 113 5.06 1.61 -0.66
N PHE A 114 4.64 2.68 -1.30
CA PHE A 114 3.59 2.66 -2.32
C PHE A 114 3.88 3.70 -3.41
N VAL A 115 3.31 3.51 -4.60
CA VAL A 115 3.41 4.49 -5.69
C VAL A 115 2.27 5.47 -5.55
N SER A 116 2.61 6.72 -5.24
CA SER A 116 1.67 7.84 -5.24
C SER A 116 1.66 8.54 -6.60
N LYS A 117 0.70 9.44 -6.82
CA LYS A 117 0.64 10.28 -8.04
C LYS A 117 1.90 11.12 -8.25
N ALA A 118 2.64 11.40 -7.18
CA ALA A 118 3.88 12.18 -7.22
C ALA A 118 5.13 11.29 -7.40
N GLY A 119 5.00 9.96 -7.39
CA GLY A 119 6.10 9.00 -7.39
C GLY A 119 6.10 8.12 -6.15
N LEU A 120 7.25 7.50 -5.84
CA LEU A 120 7.40 6.60 -4.70
C LEU A 120 7.18 7.34 -3.37
N ALA A 121 6.33 6.78 -2.51
CA ALA A 121 6.00 7.34 -1.21
C ALA A 121 6.01 6.24 -0.13
N ALA A 122 6.19 6.64 1.13
CA ALA A 122 6.05 5.79 2.29
C ALA A 122 4.77 6.15 3.03
N ASN A 123 4.09 5.16 3.63
CA ASN A 123 2.91 5.34 4.48
C ASN A 123 3.27 5.90 5.86
N LEU A 124 4.18 6.88 5.88
CA LEU A 124 4.72 7.55 7.05
C LEU A 124 4.74 9.05 6.77
N THR A 125 4.39 9.82 7.79
CA THR A 125 4.56 11.28 7.74
C THR A 125 6.03 11.64 7.91
N ALA A 126 6.40 12.88 7.58
CA ALA A 126 7.78 13.34 7.77
C ALA A 126 8.24 13.21 9.23
N GLY A 127 7.35 13.45 10.20
CA GLY A 127 7.65 13.28 11.63
C GLY A 127 7.86 11.82 12.03
N GLN A 128 6.95 10.92 11.61
CA GLN A 128 7.11 9.49 11.89
C GLN A 128 8.36 8.90 11.23
N PHE A 129 8.74 9.42 10.06
CA PHE A 129 9.98 9.05 9.42
C PHE A 129 11.21 9.51 10.20
N ASP A 130 11.24 10.76 10.66
CA ASP A 130 12.35 11.30 11.46
C ASP A 130 12.56 10.51 12.76
N GLU A 131 11.46 10.12 13.41
CA GLU A 131 11.48 9.25 14.58
C GLU A 131 12.00 7.85 14.23
N ALA A 132 11.54 7.26 13.12
CA ALA A 132 12.04 5.97 12.64
C ALA A 132 13.54 6.03 12.30
N VAL A 133 14.03 7.14 11.74
CA VAL A 133 15.45 7.36 11.45
C VAL A 133 16.25 7.44 12.74
N ARG A 134 15.80 8.22 13.73
CA ARG A 134 16.43 8.28 15.06
C ARG A 134 16.48 6.90 15.73
N ASN A 135 15.39 6.15 15.67
CA ASN A 135 15.33 4.81 16.27
C ASN A 135 16.21 3.79 15.53
N SER A 136 16.34 3.92 14.20
CA SER A 136 17.24 3.10 13.38
C SER A 136 18.70 3.38 13.68
N GLN A 137 19.06 4.64 13.98
CA GLN A 137 20.41 5.01 14.41
C GLN A 137 20.74 4.51 15.81
N ALA A 138 19.76 4.57 16.74
CA ALA A 138 19.92 4.02 18.08
C ALA A 138 20.16 2.50 18.07
N SER A 139 19.63 1.79 17.06
CA SER A 139 19.85 0.35 16.85
C SER A 139 21.05 0.02 15.94
N SER A 140 21.67 1.02 15.32
CA SER A 140 22.89 0.90 14.50
C SER A 140 24.16 1.37 15.23
N ALA A 141 24.04 1.93 16.44
CA ALA A 141 25.18 2.11 17.32
C ALA A 141 25.64 0.71 17.78
N PRO A 142 26.93 0.36 17.66
CA PRO A 142 27.42 -0.89 18.20
C PRO A 142 27.12 -0.88 19.70
N GLN A 143 26.29 -1.83 20.13
CA GLN A 143 26.33 -2.37 21.48
C GLN A 143 27.77 -2.80 21.70
N SER A 144 28.59 -1.87 22.18
CA SER A 144 29.96 -2.09 22.55
C SER A 144 29.87 -2.75 23.92
N GLN A 145 30.08 -4.06 23.87
CA GLN A 145 30.57 -4.98 24.90
C GLN A 145 30.72 -4.45 26.32
#